data_AF-A1RSW7-F1
#
_entry.id   AF-A1RSW7-F1
#
_cell.length_a   1.000
_cell.length_b   1.000
_cell.length_c   1.000
_cell.angle_alpha   90.00
_cell.angle_beta   90.00
_cell.angle_gamma   90.00
#
_symmetry.space_group_name_H-M   'P 1'
#
loop_
_entity.id
_entity.type
_entity.pdbx_description
1 polymer ?
#
loop_
_entity_poly.entity_id
_entity_poly.type
_entity_poly.pdbx_seq_one_letter_code
_entity_poly.pdbx_strand_id
1 'polypeptide(L)'
;MDKIYILLLLTVATWGQIVSWLPPYAQLSQAYVYNATHFLVYLDGDTIYVTQIGVVFNGTSAESKAAYQYLIEQCKYIALDVRNVTANGKLWLADVYCSKDGTLWMWLGWLPLRFMAYRGYVEFMNADNITVITPVGTYAGYIPAGWYLDRRTKTVFKFPSFNLTLIEEIYRLDKIIEEMKIQLSQYSVKYNKTSTLLAQLENQIDVLSIQKQKLEELLRQRENMVTALSTNLQMCISENEILKRKLAELEELNKALSLKLTNLSKAYLQLSQNTLEKQEGGNSTIYLLVIALTAIVIFLFIYRRRLEG
;
A
#
# COMPACT_ATOMS: atom_id res chain seq x y z
N MET A 1 65.04 -3.56 46.88
CA MET A 1 63.87 -2.79 46.42
C MET A 1 63.10 -3.65 45.42
N ASP A 2 62.81 -4.92 45.75
CA ASP A 2 62.50 -5.94 44.71
C ASP A 2 61.29 -6.84 45.01
N LYS A 3 60.54 -6.56 46.09
CA LYS A 3 59.36 -7.37 46.45
C LYS A 3 58.02 -6.70 46.12
N ILE A 4 58.02 -5.44 45.70
CA ILE A 4 56.80 -4.68 45.39
C ILE A 4 56.43 -4.82 43.90
N TYR A 5 57.40 -5.07 43.01
CA TYR A 5 57.13 -5.25 41.58
C TYR A 5 56.57 -6.64 41.23
N ILE A 6 56.85 -7.68 42.03
CA ILE A 6 56.29 -9.02 41.81
C ILE A 6 54.79 -9.08 42.17
N LEU A 7 54.32 -8.20 43.06
CA LEU A 7 52.89 -8.09 43.39
C LEU A 7 52.10 -7.29 42.34
N LEU A 8 52.78 -6.46 41.54
CA LEU A 8 52.17 -5.60 40.52
C LEU A 8 52.03 -6.26 39.14
N LEU A 9 52.62 -7.44 38.92
CA LEU A 9 52.42 -8.25 37.70
C LEU A 9 51.35 -9.35 37.85
N LEU A 10 50.74 -9.49 39.03
CA LEU A 10 49.66 -10.46 39.29
C LEU A 10 48.24 -9.85 39.27
N THR A 11 48.10 -8.58 38.90
CA THR A 11 46.82 -7.85 38.91
C THR A 11 46.30 -7.47 37.52
N VAL A 12 46.58 -8.27 36.49
CA VAL A 12 45.78 -8.27 35.24
C VAL A 12 44.58 -9.24 35.34
N ALA A 13 44.39 -9.89 36.48
CA ALA A 13 43.23 -10.74 36.74
C ALA A 13 42.11 -9.93 37.40
N THR A 14 41.09 -9.52 36.64
CA THR A 14 39.67 -9.38 37.07
C THR A 14 38.80 -8.62 36.06
N TRP A 15 39.06 -8.75 34.77
CA TRP A 15 38.00 -8.49 33.77
C TRP A 15 37.32 -9.83 33.53
N GLY A 16 36.00 -9.87 33.69
CA GLY A 16 35.17 -11.08 33.89
C GLY A 16 35.67 -12.30 33.11
N GLN A 17 36.19 -13.30 33.84
CA GLN A 17 36.73 -14.52 33.25
C GLN A 17 35.56 -15.35 32.73
N ILE A 18 35.21 -15.13 31.45
CA ILE A 18 34.34 -16.03 30.72
C ILE A 18 35.13 -17.30 30.49
N VAL A 19 34.58 -18.41 30.95
CA VAL A 19 35.21 -19.72 30.86
C VAL A 19 34.32 -20.70 30.14
N SER A 20 34.91 -21.67 29.46
CA SER A 20 34.13 -22.72 28.83
C SER A 20 33.35 -23.54 29.85
N TRP A 21 32.12 -23.88 29.46
CA TRP A 21 31.14 -24.55 30.30
C TRP A 21 30.39 -25.63 29.52
N LEU A 22 29.63 -26.46 30.23
CA LEU A 22 28.73 -27.46 29.62
C LEU A 22 27.31 -26.87 29.42
N PRO A 23 26.49 -27.43 28.52
CA PRO A 23 25.09 -27.02 28.37
C PRO A 23 24.31 -27.27 29.68
N PRO A 24 23.34 -26.42 30.06
CA PRO A 24 22.54 -26.62 31.27
C PRO A 24 21.81 -27.97 31.36
N TYR A 25 21.60 -28.62 30.22
CA TYR A 25 20.88 -29.89 30.08
C TYR A 25 21.82 -31.10 29.88
N ALA A 26 23.14 -30.89 29.80
CA ALA A 26 24.09 -31.99 29.76
C ALA A 26 24.19 -32.67 31.13
N GLN A 27 24.23 -34.00 31.13
CA GLN A 27 24.20 -34.79 32.36
C GLN A 27 25.60 -35.28 32.73
N LEU A 28 25.99 -35.11 33.99
CA LEU A 28 27.20 -35.71 34.52
C LEU A 28 27.06 -37.23 34.50
N SER A 29 28.06 -37.92 33.96
CA SER A 29 28.05 -39.36 33.78
C SER A 29 29.39 -39.98 34.21
N GLN A 30 29.33 -41.21 34.72
CA GLN A 30 30.51 -42.04 34.96
C GLN A 30 30.96 -42.69 33.65
N ALA A 31 31.36 -41.85 32.70
CA ALA A 31 31.92 -42.29 31.43
C ALA A 31 33.44 -42.45 31.55
N TYR A 32 33.99 -43.40 30.79
CA TYR A 32 35.42 -43.67 30.75
C TYR A 32 35.94 -43.53 29.32
N VAL A 33 37.14 -42.95 29.17
CA VAL A 33 37.80 -42.84 27.86
C VAL A 33 38.19 -44.24 27.38
N TYR A 34 37.65 -44.66 26.24
CA TYR A 34 37.99 -45.95 25.63
C TYR A 34 39.03 -45.81 24.52
N ASN A 35 38.83 -44.81 23.65
CA ASN A 35 39.80 -44.44 22.63
C ASN A 35 39.73 -42.93 22.33
N ALA A 36 40.39 -42.48 21.26
CA ALA A 36 40.47 -41.07 20.88
C ALA A 36 39.11 -40.35 20.69
N THR A 37 38.02 -41.05 20.38
CA THR A 37 36.69 -40.45 20.17
C THR A 37 35.53 -41.21 20.84
N HIS A 38 35.82 -42.35 21.48
CA HIS A 38 34.82 -43.24 22.06
C HIS A 38 35.00 -43.34 23.57
N PHE A 39 33.87 -43.42 24.24
CA PHE A 39 33.74 -43.52 25.69
C PHE A 39 32.84 -44.69 26.04
N LEU A 40 32.98 -45.22 27.25
CA LEU A 40 32.14 -46.28 27.79
C LEU A 40 31.37 -45.76 28.99
N VAL A 41 30.08 -46.06 29.04
CA VAL A 41 29.23 -45.84 30.21
C VAL A 41 28.67 -47.19 30.62
N TYR A 42 28.68 -47.49 31.90
CA TYR A 42 28.03 -48.68 32.45
C TYR A 42 26.69 -48.27 33.06
N LEU A 43 25.58 -48.70 32.45
CA LEU A 43 24.23 -48.47 32.97
C LEU A 43 23.54 -49.81 33.12
N ASP A 44 22.96 -50.07 34.30
CA ASP A 44 22.12 -51.24 34.58
C ASP A 44 22.78 -52.59 34.22
N GLY A 45 24.11 -52.68 34.32
CA GLY A 45 24.89 -53.89 34.00
C GLY A 45 25.24 -54.04 32.52
N ASP A 46 24.79 -53.13 31.65
CA ASP A 46 25.14 -53.08 30.24
C ASP A 46 26.23 -52.04 29.95
N THR A 47 27.09 -52.36 28.98
CA THR A 47 28.10 -51.43 28.46
C THR A 47 27.53 -50.65 27.28
N ILE A 48 27.47 -49.33 27.44
CA ILE A 48 27.03 -48.40 26.41
C ILE A 48 28.24 -47.69 25.83
N TYR A 49 28.37 -47.74 24.52
CA TYR A 49 29.39 -47.02 23.77
C TYR A 49 28.89 -45.62 23.47
N VAL A 50 29.67 -44.60 23.79
CA VAL A 50 29.36 -43.21 23.48
C VAL A 50 30.40 -42.68 22.50
N THR A 51 29.93 -42.08 21.41
CA THR A 51 30.80 -41.50 20.37
C THR A 51 30.58 -39.99 20.31
N GLN A 52 31.67 -39.23 20.34
CA GLN A 52 31.63 -37.78 20.12
C GLN A 52 31.12 -37.47 18.71
N ILE A 53 30.08 -36.64 18.60
CA ILE A 53 29.53 -36.19 17.32
C ILE A 53 30.45 -35.17 16.66
N GLY A 54 30.52 -35.20 15.32
CA GLY A 54 31.15 -34.15 14.51
C GLY A 54 32.68 -34.14 14.56
N VAL A 55 33.29 -35.09 15.26
CA VAL A 55 34.75 -35.23 15.37
C VAL A 55 35.15 -36.66 15.01
N VAL A 56 36.09 -36.79 14.07
CA VAL A 56 36.67 -38.04 13.63
C VAL A 56 38.17 -38.01 13.90
N PHE A 57 38.71 -39.08 14.47
CA PHE A 57 40.15 -39.23 14.63
C PHE A 57 40.75 -39.92 13.39
N ASN A 58 41.72 -39.28 12.76
CA ASN A 58 42.46 -39.80 11.61
C ASN A 58 43.95 -39.50 11.77
N GLY A 59 44.55 -40.10 12.80
CA GLY A 59 45.98 -40.00 13.09
C GLY A 59 46.68 -41.36 13.13
N THR A 60 47.99 -41.31 13.22
CA THR A 60 48.87 -42.46 13.42
C THR A 60 48.65 -43.11 14.80
N SER A 61 49.17 -44.32 14.99
CA SER A 61 49.12 -45.00 16.29
C SER A 61 49.80 -44.18 17.41
N ALA A 62 50.88 -43.46 17.09
CA ALA A 62 51.57 -42.59 18.05
C ALA A 62 50.69 -41.40 18.49
N GLU A 63 50.03 -40.74 17.53
CA GLU A 63 49.09 -39.65 17.81
C GLU A 63 47.87 -40.13 18.59
N SER A 64 47.39 -41.34 18.31
CA SER A 64 46.26 -41.94 19.03
C SER A 64 46.59 -42.13 20.51
N LYS A 65 47.81 -42.60 20.82
CA LYS A 65 48.29 -42.74 22.20
C LYS A 65 48.39 -41.38 22.90
N ALA A 66 48.94 -40.36 22.22
CA ALA A 66 49.06 -39.01 22.78
C ALA A 66 47.68 -38.39 23.05
N ALA A 67 46.74 -38.53 22.12
CA ALA A 67 45.37 -38.07 22.26
C ALA A 67 44.64 -38.79 23.40
N TYR A 68 44.80 -40.11 23.50
CA TYR A 68 44.23 -40.90 24.58
C TYR A 68 44.75 -40.47 25.96
N GLN A 69 46.06 -40.25 26.11
CA GLN A 69 46.65 -39.76 27.36
C GLN A 69 46.12 -38.38 27.73
N TYR A 70 46.06 -37.47 26.76
CA TYR A 70 45.47 -36.15 26.99
C TYR A 70 44.01 -36.24 27.45
N LEU A 71 43.19 -37.08 26.80
CA LEU A 71 41.80 -37.27 27.19
C LEU A 71 41.68 -37.85 28.60
N ILE A 72 42.48 -38.84 28.99
CA ILE A 72 42.47 -39.37 30.36
C ILE A 72 42.79 -38.26 31.39
N GLU A 73 43.76 -37.40 31.09
CA GLU A 73 44.16 -36.32 32.00
C GLU A 73 43.08 -35.23 32.13
N GLN A 74 42.40 -34.91 31.03
CA GLN A 74 41.39 -33.86 30.97
C GLN A 74 39.98 -34.34 31.35
N CYS A 75 39.64 -35.60 31.11
CA CYS A 75 38.30 -36.15 31.28
C CYS A 75 38.15 -36.89 32.62
N LYS A 76 38.48 -36.22 33.74
CA LYS A 76 38.21 -36.76 35.08
C LYS A 76 36.72 -36.71 35.42
N TYR A 77 36.06 -35.64 35.03
CA TYR A 77 34.62 -35.47 35.05
C TYR A 77 34.13 -35.42 33.61
N ILE A 78 33.08 -36.18 33.31
CA ILE A 78 32.50 -36.22 31.97
C ILE A 78 31.02 -35.89 32.07
N ALA A 79 30.58 -34.99 31.19
CA ALA A 79 29.17 -34.68 30.98
C ALA A 79 28.79 -35.01 29.54
N LEU A 80 27.60 -35.58 29.37
CA LEU A 80 27.09 -36.05 28.10
C LEU A 80 25.80 -35.30 27.75
N ASP A 81 25.74 -34.81 26.52
CA ASP A 81 24.54 -34.30 25.88
C ASP A 81 24.17 -35.25 24.73
N VAL A 82 23.33 -36.23 25.04
CA VAL A 82 22.98 -37.32 24.12
C VAL A 82 22.01 -36.79 23.07
N ARG A 83 22.43 -36.83 21.80
CA ARG A 83 21.62 -36.37 20.66
C ARG A 83 20.80 -37.47 20.04
N ASN A 84 21.39 -38.66 19.94
CA ASN A 84 20.78 -39.79 19.27
C ASN A 84 21.26 -41.10 19.88
N VAL A 85 20.36 -42.08 19.94
CA VAL A 85 20.60 -43.42 20.48
C VAL A 85 20.25 -44.42 19.39
N THR A 86 21.14 -45.38 19.12
CA THR A 86 20.88 -46.42 18.14
C THR A 86 19.70 -47.29 18.53
N ALA A 87 19.07 -47.95 17.56
CA ALA A 87 17.89 -48.79 17.78
C ALA A 87 18.11 -49.93 18.82
N ASN A 88 19.35 -50.39 18.98
CA ASN A 88 19.72 -51.39 19.98
C ASN A 88 20.09 -50.81 21.36
N GLY A 89 20.05 -49.48 21.54
CA GLY A 89 20.36 -48.79 22.78
C GLY A 89 21.84 -48.74 23.19
N LYS A 90 22.72 -49.48 22.50
CA LYS A 90 24.12 -49.71 22.91
C LYS A 90 25.13 -48.69 22.38
N LEU A 91 24.74 -47.85 21.42
CA LEU A 91 25.59 -46.79 20.89
C LEU A 91 24.87 -45.44 20.99
N TRP A 92 25.48 -44.51 21.70
CA TRP A 92 24.99 -43.16 21.88
C TRP A 92 25.87 -42.18 21.11
N LEU A 93 25.23 -41.37 20.28
CA LEU A 93 25.85 -40.22 19.64
C LEU A 93 25.60 -39.02 20.55
N ALA A 94 26.67 -38.46 21.10
CA ALA A 94 26.58 -37.38 22.08
C ALA A 94 27.61 -36.28 21.83
N ASP A 95 27.30 -35.08 22.33
CA ASP A 95 28.32 -34.08 22.63
C ASP A 95 28.91 -34.40 24.01
N VAL A 96 30.22 -34.61 24.04
CA VAL A 96 30.97 -34.97 25.24
C VAL A 96 31.72 -33.74 25.73
N TYR A 97 31.55 -33.47 27.02
CA TYR A 97 32.24 -32.39 27.72
C TYR A 97 33.08 -33.00 28.82
N CYS A 98 34.35 -32.61 28.89
CA CYS A 98 35.31 -33.11 29.85
C CYS A 98 35.82 -32.01 30.77
N SER A 99 36.05 -32.31 32.04
CA SER A 99 36.73 -31.41 32.95
C SER A 99 37.70 -32.14 33.84
N LYS A 100 38.86 -31.52 34.07
CA LYS A 100 39.90 -32.04 34.97
C LYS A 100 39.52 -31.83 36.44
N ASP A 101 38.84 -30.73 36.75
CA ASP A 101 38.58 -30.27 38.11
C ASP A 101 37.13 -29.79 38.34
N GLY A 102 36.29 -29.82 37.30
CA GLY A 102 34.90 -29.36 37.33
C GLY A 102 34.73 -27.84 37.11
N THR A 103 35.80 -27.08 36.96
CA THR A 103 35.75 -25.60 36.87
C THR A 103 35.82 -25.06 35.45
N LEU A 104 36.44 -25.81 34.54
CA LEU A 104 36.59 -25.51 33.12
C LEU A 104 36.19 -26.74 32.32
N TRP A 105 35.26 -26.59 31.39
CA TRP A 105 34.77 -27.73 30.60
C TRP A 105 35.27 -27.65 29.16
N MET A 106 35.91 -28.71 28.70
CA MET A 106 36.34 -28.91 27.33
C MET A 106 35.23 -29.61 26.56
N TRP A 107 34.60 -28.92 25.62
CA TRP A 107 33.82 -29.60 24.60
C TRP A 107 34.76 -30.35 23.67
N LEU A 108 34.58 -31.67 23.53
CA LEU A 108 35.47 -32.47 22.67
C LEU A 108 35.33 -32.13 21.18
N GLY A 109 34.26 -31.42 20.79
CA GLY A 109 34.14 -30.75 19.50
C GLY A 109 35.36 -29.87 19.16
N TRP A 110 36.07 -29.35 20.15
CA TRP A 110 37.25 -28.49 19.97
C TRP A 110 38.59 -29.22 19.84
N LEU A 111 38.62 -30.56 19.91
CA LEU A 111 39.86 -31.33 19.76
C LEU A 111 40.65 -30.99 18.47
N PRO A 112 40.02 -30.70 17.31
CA PRO A 112 40.73 -30.25 16.11
C PRO A 112 41.55 -28.96 16.32
N LEU A 113 41.20 -28.10 17.28
CA LEU A 113 41.98 -26.89 17.59
C LEU A 113 43.28 -27.21 18.32
N ARG A 114 43.39 -28.39 18.94
CA ARG A 114 44.55 -28.81 19.74
C ARG A 114 45.42 -29.83 19.01
N PHE A 115 44.81 -30.73 18.25
CA PHE A 115 45.46 -31.88 17.64
C PHE A 115 45.06 -32.00 16.17
N MET A 116 46.03 -31.93 15.27
CA MET A 116 45.81 -32.08 13.83
C MET A 116 45.27 -33.46 13.42
N ALA A 117 45.49 -34.48 14.24
CA ALA A 117 44.98 -35.82 14.03
C ALA A 117 43.44 -35.90 14.11
N TYR A 118 42.78 -34.91 14.72
CA TYR A 118 41.32 -34.82 14.74
C TYR A 118 40.81 -33.98 13.58
N ARG A 119 39.82 -34.50 12.88
CA ARG A 119 39.06 -33.80 11.85
C ARG A 119 37.66 -33.52 12.38
N GLY A 120 37.27 -32.27 12.34
CA GLY A 120 35.96 -31.80 12.75
C GLY A 120 35.86 -30.32 12.44
N TYR A 121 34.65 -29.84 12.20
CA TYR A 121 34.44 -28.43 11.95
C TYR A 121 34.29 -27.70 13.29
N VAL A 122 35.13 -26.69 13.51
CA VAL A 122 35.04 -25.81 14.67
C VAL A 122 34.69 -24.42 14.19
N GLU A 123 33.50 -24.00 14.56
CA GLU A 123 33.00 -22.67 14.24
C GLU A 123 33.49 -21.66 15.25
N PHE A 124 33.57 -20.41 14.81
CA PHE A 124 34.03 -19.31 15.62
C PHE A 124 33.17 -18.08 15.36
N MET A 125 32.89 -17.33 16.43
CA MET A 125 32.16 -16.07 16.39
C MET A 125 33.11 -14.90 16.63
N ASN A 126 32.93 -13.82 15.86
CA ASN A 126 33.61 -12.56 16.14
C ASN A 126 32.99 -11.90 17.38
N ALA A 127 33.83 -11.59 18.36
CA ALA A 127 33.44 -11.09 19.67
C ALA A 127 34.49 -10.09 20.16
N ASP A 128 34.32 -8.84 19.72
CA ASP A 128 35.23 -7.75 20.04
C ASP A 128 35.36 -7.55 21.56
N ASN A 129 36.59 -7.39 22.04
CA ASN A 129 36.92 -7.16 23.46
C ASN A 129 36.48 -8.26 24.45
N ILE A 130 36.12 -9.45 23.96
CA ILE A 130 35.82 -10.59 24.81
C ILE A 130 37.00 -11.57 24.75
N THR A 131 37.47 -11.97 25.94
CA THR A 131 38.47 -13.02 26.10
C THR A 131 37.83 -14.21 26.81
N VAL A 132 37.98 -15.41 26.24
CA VAL A 132 37.51 -16.65 26.85
C VAL A 132 38.67 -17.58 27.12
N ILE A 133 38.58 -18.28 28.25
CA ILE A 133 39.56 -19.29 28.65
C ILE A 133 38.92 -20.66 28.48
N THR A 134 39.56 -21.52 27.70
CA THR A 134 39.15 -22.92 27.52
C THR A 134 40.33 -23.86 27.79
N PRO A 135 40.09 -25.16 28.05
CA PRO A 135 41.17 -26.13 28.19
C PRO A 135 42.03 -26.35 26.95
N VAL A 136 41.56 -25.93 25.76
CA VAL A 136 42.33 -26.03 24.51
C VAL A 136 43.13 -24.77 24.18
N GLY A 137 42.80 -23.63 24.80
CA GLY A 137 43.51 -22.37 24.63
C GLY A 137 42.75 -21.15 25.17
N THR A 138 43.42 -20.00 25.10
CA THR A 138 42.79 -18.69 25.39
C THR A 138 42.50 -18.00 24.06
N TYR A 139 41.27 -17.52 23.89
CA TYR A 139 40.79 -16.90 22.65
C TYR A 139 40.31 -15.49 22.93
N ALA A 140 40.72 -14.53 22.11
CA ALA A 140 40.32 -13.12 22.21
C ALA A 140 39.91 -12.61 20.82
N GLY A 141 38.80 -11.86 20.73
CA GLY A 141 38.28 -11.34 19.46
C GLY A 141 37.61 -12.39 18.56
N TYR A 142 38.08 -13.65 18.58
CA TYR A 142 37.51 -14.74 17.79
C TYR A 142 37.35 -15.99 18.64
N ILE A 143 36.12 -16.29 19.04
CA ILE A 143 35.79 -17.25 20.08
C ILE A 143 35.16 -18.49 19.45
N PRO A 144 35.61 -19.71 19.79
CA PRO A 144 34.96 -20.91 19.27
C PRO A 144 33.50 -21.00 19.73
N ALA A 145 32.63 -21.61 18.93
CA ALA A 145 31.25 -21.86 19.32
C ALA A 145 31.20 -22.81 20.52
N GLY A 146 30.22 -22.62 21.41
CA GLY A 146 30.05 -23.47 22.58
C GLY A 146 29.34 -22.79 23.74
N TRP A 147 29.33 -23.46 24.89
CA TRP A 147 28.75 -22.94 26.12
C TRP A 147 29.83 -22.34 27.02
N TYR A 148 29.46 -21.24 27.68
CA TYR A 148 30.36 -20.42 28.47
C TYR A 148 29.68 -19.95 29.75
N LEU A 149 30.48 -19.76 30.79
CA LEU A 149 30.08 -19.24 32.09
C LEU A 149 30.83 -17.92 32.34
N ASP A 150 30.10 -16.83 32.55
CA ASP A 150 30.71 -15.63 33.13
C ASP A 150 30.90 -15.87 34.64
N ARG A 151 32.16 -16.01 35.08
CA ARG A 151 32.49 -16.26 36.49
C ARG A 151 32.00 -15.15 37.43
N ARG A 152 31.83 -13.92 36.94
CA ARG A 152 31.39 -12.77 37.75
C ARG A 152 29.88 -12.81 37.97
N THR A 153 29.11 -12.93 36.90
CA THR A 153 27.65 -12.88 36.95
C THR A 153 27.00 -14.24 37.18
N LYS A 154 27.78 -15.32 37.09
CA LYS A 154 27.32 -16.72 37.15
C LYS A 154 26.31 -17.07 36.07
N THR A 155 26.26 -16.30 34.99
CA THR A 155 25.38 -16.57 33.85
C THR A 155 26.02 -17.57 32.90
N VAL A 156 25.24 -18.56 32.50
CA VAL A 156 25.63 -19.50 31.45
C VAL A 156 24.97 -19.05 30.14
N PHE A 157 25.76 -18.94 29.09
CA PHE A 157 25.30 -18.53 27.76
C PHE A 157 26.02 -19.33 26.69
N LYS A 158 25.47 -19.33 25.48
CA LYS A 158 26.01 -20.05 24.32
C LYS A 158 26.51 -19.05 23.29
N PHE A 159 27.76 -19.17 22.86
CA PHE A 159 28.17 -18.62 21.57
C PHE A 159 27.67 -19.57 20.48
N PRO A 160 26.82 -19.09 19.56
CA PRO A 160 26.16 -19.94 18.59
C PRO A 160 27.20 -20.64 17.70
N SER A 161 26.96 -21.93 17.48
CA SER A 161 27.38 -22.57 16.25
C SER A 161 26.50 -21.98 15.13
N PHE A 162 27.10 -21.40 14.10
CA PHE A 162 26.41 -20.91 12.90
C PHE A 162 25.64 -22.04 12.21
N ASN A 163 24.44 -22.32 12.71
CA ASN A 163 23.48 -23.13 11.99
C ASN A 163 22.81 -22.21 10.98
N LEU A 164 23.27 -22.26 9.73
CA LEU A 164 22.73 -21.46 8.61
C LEU A 164 21.20 -21.53 8.53
N THR A 165 20.61 -22.66 8.92
CA THR A 165 19.15 -22.88 8.98
C THR A 165 18.41 -21.92 9.93
N LEU A 166 18.98 -21.60 11.09
CA LEU A 166 18.35 -20.68 12.04
C LEU A 166 18.45 -19.22 11.54
N ILE A 167 19.56 -18.89 10.88
CA ILE A 167 19.74 -17.58 10.23
C ILE A 167 18.80 -17.47 9.02
N GLU A 168 18.65 -18.52 8.21
CA GLU A 168 17.70 -18.57 7.09
C GLU A 168 16.26 -18.41 7.57
N GLU A 169 15.89 -19.01 8.71
CA GLU A 169 14.56 -18.87 9.27
C GLU A 169 14.33 -17.45 9.83
N ILE A 170 15.33 -16.85 10.46
CA ILE A 170 15.30 -15.44 10.88
C ILE A 170 15.19 -14.52 9.64
N TYR A 171 15.98 -14.72 8.59
CA TYR A 171 15.90 -13.96 7.34
C TYR A 171 14.55 -14.14 6.63
N ARG A 172 13.99 -15.36 6.66
CA ARG A 172 12.68 -15.66 6.10
C ARG A 172 11.59 -14.93 6.87
N LEU A 173 11.64 -14.93 8.19
CA LEU A 173 10.69 -14.21 9.04
C LEU A 173 10.80 -12.69 8.83
N ASP A 174 12.02 -12.16 8.74
CA ASP A 174 12.26 -10.73 8.51
C ASP A 174 11.72 -10.29 7.13
N LYS A 175 11.91 -11.13 6.10
CA LYS A 175 11.31 -10.93 4.77
C LYS A 175 9.79 -10.94 4.81
N ILE A 176 9.17 -11.85 5.57
CA ILE A 176 7.71 -11.90 5.74
C ILE A 176 7.20 -10.63 6.44
N ILE A 177 7.91 -10.15 7.46
CA ILE A 177 7.55 -8.91 8.18
C ILE A 177 7.60 -7.70 7.23
N GLU A 178 8.67 -7.55 6.46
CA GLU A 178 8.78 -6.45 5.49
C GLU A 178 7.75 -6.56 4.35
N GLU A 179 7.45 -7.78 3.88
CA GLU A 179 6.39 -7.99 2.89
C GLU A 179 5.00 -7.64 3.45
N MET A 180 4.70 -8.04 4.69
CA MET A 180 3.45 -7.66 5.37
C MET A 180 3.34 -6.14 5.57
N LYS A 181 4.45 -5.46 5.90
CA LYS A 181 4.51 -4.00 6.04
C LYS A 181 4.27 -3.29 4.71
N ILE A 182 4.82 -3.81 3.61
CA ILE A 182 4.55 -3.32 2.25
C ILE A 182 3.07 -3.51 1.92
N GLN A 183 2.50 -4.70 2.16
CA GLN A 183 1.09 -4.97 1.91
C GLN A 183 0.18 -4.03 2.72
N LEU A 184 0.47 -3.82 4.01
CA LEU A 184 -0.25 -2.85 4.86
C LEU A 184 -0.18 -1.42 4.29
N SER A 185 0.98 -1.00 3.78
CA SER A 185 1.14 0.32 3.14
C SER A 185 0.33 0.42 1.83
N GLN A 186 0.29 -0.64 1.03
CA GLN A 186 -0.50 -0.69 -0.21
C GLN A 186 -2.00 -0.67 0.09
N TYR A 187 -2.46 -1.41 1.11
CA TYR A 187 -3.85 -1.35 1.57
C TYR A 187 -4.21 0.03 2.10
N SER A 188 -3.33 0.69 2.84
CA SER A 188 -3.51 2.07 3.29
C SER A 188 -3.66 3.04 2.12
N VAL A 189 -2.81 2.94 1.09
CA VAL A 189 -2.93 3.76 -0.13
C VAL A 189 -4.21 3.45 -0.91
N LYS A 190 -4.59 2.18 -1.04
CA LYS A 190 -5.84 1.78 -1.70
C LYS A 190 -7.04 2.33 -0.95
N TYR A 191 -7.04 2.25 0.38
CA TYR A 191 -8.08 2.81 1.24
C TYR A 191 -8.20 4.32 1.05
N ASN A 192 -7.07 5.04 1.03
CA ASN A 192 -7.06 6.48 0.77
C ASN A 192 -7.59 6.81 -0.64
N LYS A 193 -7.23 6.05 -1.67
CA LYS A 193 -7.78 6.22 -3.02
C LYS A 193 -9.30 5.99 -3.06
N THR A 194 -9.81 4.94 -2.41
CA THR A 194 -11.26 4.71 -2.31
C THR A 194 -11.96 5.81 -1.52
N SER A 195 -11.35 6.33 -0.45
CA SER A 195 -11.88 7.47 0.31
C SER A 195 -11.95 8.73 -0.54
N THR A 196 -10.93 9.00 -1.36
CA THR A 196 -10.97 10.16 -2.28
C THR A 196 -12.02 10.00 -3.38
N LEU A 197 -12.21 8.77 -3.89
CA LEU A 197 -13.24 8.49 -4.89
C LEU A 197 -14.65 8.62 -4.31
N LEU A 198 -14.86 8.18 -3.06
CA LEU A 198 -16.10 8.41 -2.33
C LEU A 198 -16.40 9.90 -2.19
N ALA A 199 -15.43 10.72 -1.77
CA ALA A 199 -15.60 12.17 -1.68
C ALA A 199 -15.89 12.83 -3.04
N GLN A 200 -15.33 12.30 -4.14
CA GLN A 200 -15.65 12.76 -5.49
C GLN A 200 -17.07 12.37 -5.92
N LEU A 201 -17.50 11.15 -5.61
CA LEU A 201 -18.86 10.68 -5.89
C LEU A 201 -19.90 11.46 -5.07
N GLU A 202 -19.63 11.75 -3.81
CA GLU A 202 -20.47 12.61 -2.96
C GLU A 202 -20.62 14.00 -3.58
N ASN A 203 -19.52 14.64 -4.00
CA ASN A 203 -19.58 15.91 -4.72
C ASN A 203 -20.37 15.83 -6.04
N GLN A 204 -20.25 14.74 -6.79
CA GLN A 204 -21.03 14.55 -8.02
C GLN A 204 -22.53 14.39 -7.73
N ILE A 205 -22.89 13.70 -6.65
CA ILE A 205 -24.27 13.57 -6.19
C ILE A 205 -24.83 14.95 -5.83
N ASP A 206 -24.07 15.79 -5.12
CA ASP A 206 -24.49 17.15 -4.78
C ASP A 206 -24.71 18.02 -6.03
N VAL A 207 -23.79 17.99 -6.99
CA VAL A 207 -23.93 18.73 -8.25
C VAL A 207 -25.17 18.27 -9.04
N LEU A 208 -25.39 16.95 -9.15
CA LEU A 208 -26.56 16.40 -9.81
C LEU A 208 -27.86 16.79 -9.09
N SER A 209 -27.85 16.84 -7.76
CA SER A 209 -29.01 17.28 -6.97
C SER A 209 -29.37 18.75 -7.26
N ILE A 210 -28.37 19.63 -7.38
CA ILE A 210 -28.56 21.05 -7.73
C ILE A 210 -29.07 21.18 -9.17
N GLN A 211 -28.53 20.41 -10.11
CA GLN A 211 -29.00 20.41 -11.51
C GLN A 211 -30.45 19.95 -11.60
N LYS A 212 -30.82 18.90 -10.86
CA LYS A 212 -32.20 18.42 -10.78
C LYS A 212 -33.12 19.53 -10.27
N GLN A 213 -32.79 20.19 -9.16
CA GLN A 213 -33.58 21.30 -8.63
C GLN A 213 -33.74 22.44 -9.65
N LYS A 214 -32.67 22.77 -10.38
CA LYS A 214 -32.71 23.79 -11.43
C LYS A 214 -33.62 23.41 -12.59
N LEU A 215 -33.60 22.14 -13.00
CA LEU A 215 -34.50 21.62 -14.05
C LEU A 215 -35.95 21.60 -13.59
N GLU A 216 -36.22 21.19 -12.35
CA GLU A 216 -37.55 21.25 -11.75
C GLU A 216 -38.09 22.69 -11.72
N GLU A 217 -37.26 23.68 -11.38
CA GLU A 217 -37.67 25.08 -11.40
C GLU A 217 -37.94 25.60 -12.82
N LEU A 218 -37.11 25.21 -13.81
CA LEU A 218 -37.34 25.57 -15.22
C LEU A 218 -38.62 24.93 -15.77
N LEU A 219 -38.92 23.69 -15.39
CA LEU A 219 -40.17 23.03 -15.76
C LEU A 219 -41.37 23.79 -15.17
N ARG A 220 -41.30 24.16 -13.88
CA ARG A 220 -42.34 24.96 -13.23
C ARG A 220 -42.54 26.31 -13.93
N GLN A 221 -41.46 26.97 -14.35
CA GLN A 221 -41.55 28.20 -15.13
C GLN A 221 -42.22 27.98 -16.49
N ARG A 222 -41.90 26.89 -17.19
CA ARG A 222 -42.52 26.54 -18.48
C ARG A 222 -44.00 26.22 -18.32
N GLU A 223 -44.39 25.49 -17.29
CA GLU A 223 -45.80 25.23 -16.97
C GLU A 223 -46.56 26.54 -16.70
N ASN A 224 -45.96 27.47 -15.96
CA ASN A 224 -46.52 28.80 -15.74
C ASN A 224 -46.65 29.63 -17.05
N MET A 225 -45.70 29.49 -17.97
CA MET A 225 -45.80 30.15 -19.29
C MET A 225 -46.88 29.52 -20.18
N VAL A 226 -46.99 28.19 -20.19
CA VAL A 226 -48.01 27.48 -20.97
C VAL A 226 -49.41 27.83 -20.47
N THR A 227 -49.60 27.88 -19.15
CA THR A 227 -50.87 28.30 -18.55
C THR A 227 -51.21 29.75 -18.92
N ALA A 228 -50.26 30.69 -18.81
CA ALA A 228 -50.47 32.08 -19.23
C ALA A 228 -50.75 32.24 -20.73
N LEU A 229 -50.08 31.47 -21.58
CA LEU A 229 -50.32 31.51 -23.02
C LEU A 229 -51.69 30.93 -23.38
N SER A 230 -52.11 29.86 -22.70
CA SER A 230 -53.44 29.25 -22.88
C SER A 230 -54.56 30.22 -22.51
N THR A 231 -54.40 31.00 -21.43
CA THR A 231 -55.36 32.03 -21.04
C THR A 231 -55.40 33.18 -22.06
N ASN A 232 -54.24 33.61 -22.58
CA ASN A 232 -54.19 34.64 -23.63
C ASN A 232 -54.83 34.18 -24.94
N LEU A 233 -54.61 32.92 -25.34
CA LEU A 233 -55.23 32.34 -26.52
C LEU A 233 -56.76 32.29 -26.39
N GLN A 234 -57.28 31.90 -25.22
CA GLN A 234 -58.71 31.97 -24.92
C GLN A 234 -59.25 33.41 -25.02
N MET A 235 -58.50 34.40 -24.51
CA MET A 235 -58.89 35.81 -24.65
C MET A 235 -58.94 36.25 -26.12
N CYS A 236 -57.90 36.00 -26.93
CA CYS A 236 -57.90 36.36 -28.35
C CYS A 236 -59.01 35.65 -29.15
N ILE A 237 -59.30 34.38 -28.85
CA ILE A 237 -60.44 33.67 -29.46
C ILE A 237 -61.74 34.41 -29.14
N SER A 238 -61.95 34.82 -27.88
CA SER A 238 -63.14 35.56 -27.48
C SER A 238 -63.25 36.93 -28.17
N GLU A 239 -62.13 37.65 -28.32
CA GLU A 239 -62.09 38.93 -29.03
C GLU A 239 -62.36 38.78 -30.52
N ASN A 240 -61.82 37.74 -31.16
CA ASN A 240 -62.05 37.46 -32.57
C ASN A 240 -63.53 37.16 -32.83
N GLU A 241 -64.17 36.38 -31.96
CA GLU A 241 -65.62 36.15 -32.00
C GLU A 241 -66.43 37.44 -31.84
N ILE A 242 -66.00 38.37 -30.98
CA ILE A 242 -66.63 39.70 -30.86
C ILE A 242 -66.45 40.52 -32.15
N LEU A 243 -65.24 40.54 -32.73
CA LEU A 243 -64.95 41.28 -33.96
C LEU A 243 -65.72 40.73 -35.17
N LYS A 244 -65.83 39.41 -35.30
CA LYS A 244 -66.66 38.78 -36.35
C LYS A 244 -68.12 39.23 -36.26
N ARG A 245 -68.68 39.31 -35.04
CA ARG A 245 -70.04 39.84 -34.84
C ARG A 245 -70.15 41.29 -35.29
N LYS A 246 -69.17 42.15 -34.96
CA LYS A 246 -69.13 43.55 -35.41
C LYS A 246 -69.00 43.68 -36.93
N LEU A 247 -68.21 42.82 -37.57
CA LEU A 247 -68.08 42.80 -39.03
C LEU A 247 -69.39 42.40 -39.70
N ALA A 248 -70.06 41.36 -39.20
CA ALA A 248 -71.37 40.97 -39.70
C ALA A 248 -72.39 42.11 -39.57
N GLU A 249 -72.40 42.82 -38.45
CA GLU A 249 -73.25 44.00 -38.22
C GLU A 249 -72.93 45.14 -39.21
N LEU A 250 -71.64 45.43 -39.45
CA LEU A 250 -71.21 46.45 -40.42
C LEU A 250 -71.52 46.06 -41.87
N GLU A 251 -71.40 44.78 -42.23
CA GLU A 251 -71.77 44.30 -43.55
C GLU A 251 -73.27 44.44 -43.80
N GLU A 252 -74.11 44.14 -42.80
CA GLU A 252 -75.55 44.39 -42.87
C GLU A 252 -75.85 45.88 -43.04
N LEU A 253 -75.19 46.76 -42.27
CA LEU A 253 -75.30 48.21 -42.42
C LEU A 253 -74.87 48.69 -43.81
N ASN A 254 -73.77 48.15 -44.36
CA ASN A 254 -73.26 48.54 -45.66
C ASN A 254 -74.15 48.04 -46.81
N LYS A 255 -74.72 46.83 -46.69
CA LYS A 255 -75.77 46.35 -47.62
C LYS A 255 -76.98 47.28 -47.58
N ALA A 256 -77.41 47.70 -46.40
CA ALA A 256 -78.51 48.67 -46.26
C ALA A 256 -78.18 50.04 -46.89
N LEU A 257 -76.93 50.52 -46.75
CA LEU A 257 -76.48 51.78 -47.36
C LEU A 257 -76.31 51.69 -48.88
N SER A 258 -75.77 50.59 -49.41
CA SER A 258 -75.61 50.40 -50.86
C SER A 258 -76.96 50.25 -51.56
N LEU A 259 -77.94 49.60 -50.93
CA LEU A 259 -79.34 49.63 -51.37
C LEU A 259 -79.89 51.07 -51.40
N LYS A 260 -79.62 51.89 -50.38
CA LYS A 260 -79.98 53.32 -50.41
C LYS A 260 -79.30 54.07 -51.56
N LEU A 261 -78.00 53.86 -51.81
CA LEU A 261 -77.26 54.52 -52.87
C LEU A 261 -77.69 54.12 -54.27
N THR A 262 -77.97 52.84 -54.51
CA THR A 262 -78.48 52.38 -55.82
C THR A 262 -79.88 52.91 -56.11
N ASN A 263 -80.72 53.06 -55.07
CA ASN A 263 -81.99 53.78 -55.20
C ASN A 263 -81.78 55.26 -55.56
N LEU A 264 -80.79 55.92 -54.95
CA LEU A 264 -80.43 57.31 -55.27
C LEU A 264 -79.76 57.48 -56.64
N SER A 265 -78.89 56.58 -57.06
CA SER A 265 -78.20 56.66 -58.35
C SER A 265 -79.13 56.38 -59.52
N LYS A 266 -80.11 55.49 -59.35
CA LYS A 266 -81.24 55.35 -60.30
C LYS A 266 -82.00 56.66 -60.43
N ALA A 267 -82.20 57.39 -59.34
CA ALA A 267 -82.80 58.73 -59.39
C ALA A 267 -81.90 59.76 -60.10
N TYR A 268 -80.56 59.64 -60.03
CA TYR A 268 -79.62 60.54 -60.70
C TYR A 268 -79.40 60.24 -62.20
N LEU A 269 -79.37 58.97 -62.60
CA LEU A 269 -79.24 58.56 -64.01
C LEU A 269 -80.47 58.95 -64.84
N GLN A 270 -81.66 58.97 -64.22
CA GLN A 270 -82.83 59.60 -64.82
C GLN A 270 -82.64 61.10 -65.08
N LEU A 271 -81.75 61.76 -64.34
CA LEU A 271 -81.43 63.18 -64.48
C LEU A 271 -80.38 63.45 -65.56
N SER A 272 -79.36 62.59 -65.71
CA SER A 272 -78.21 62.83 -66.60
C SER A 272 -78.43 62.44 -68.07
N GLN A 273 -79.49 61.69 -68.39
CA GLN A 273 -79.78 61.27 -69.77
C GLN A 273 -80.45 62.36 -70.63
N ASN A 274 -80.63 63.57 -70.09
CA ASN A 274 -81.37 64.67 -70.73
C ASN A 274 -80.54 65.81 -71.34
N THR A 275 -79.20 65.72 -71.47
CA THR A 275 -78.42 66.84 -72.04
C THR A 275 -77.23 66.39 -72.89
N LEU A 276 -77.37 66.60 -74.20
CA LEU A 276 -76.39 66.50 -75.29
C LEU A 276 -75.95 67.93 -75.69
N GLU A 277 -74.77 68.06 -76.32
CA GLU A 277 -74.21 69.21 -77.07
C GLU A 277 -73.18 70.17 -76.41
N LYS A 278 -72.07 70.31 -77.16
CA LYS A 278 -71.14 71.46 -77.36
C LYS A 278 -69.81 71.57 -76.58
N GLN A 279 -68.75 71.44 -77.39
CA GLN A 279 -67.62 72.38 -77.59
C GLN A 279 -66.21 72.06 -77.03
N GLU A 280 -65.27 72.47 -77.87
CA GLU A 280 -63.80 72.48 -77.89
C GLU A 280 -63.08 72.84 -76.57
N GLY A 281 -61.83 72.37 -76.45
CA GLY A 281 -60.78 73.14 -75.77
C GLY A 281 -59.77 72.34 -74.95
N GLY A 282 -58.55 72.23 -75.49
CA GLY A 282 -57.31 72.66 -74.81
C GLY A 282 -56.91 72.06 -73.44
N ASN A 283 -55.84 71.26 -73.52
CA ASN A 283 -54.58 71.36 -72.76
C ASN A 283 -54.48 71.12 -71.23
N SER A 284 -53.47 70.28 -70.92
CA SER A 284 -52.44 70.47 -69.87
C SER A 284 -52.80 70.28 -68.39
N THR A 285 -52.69 69.03 -67.90
CA THR A 285 -52.42 68.72 -66.47
C THR A 285 -51.55 67.47 -66.23
N ILE A 286 -50.84 66.96 -67.26
CA ILE A 286 -49.97 65.76 -67.15
C ILE A 286 -48.60 66.07 -66.50
N TYR A 287 -48.18 67.34 -66.40
CA TYR A 287 -46.85 67.71 -65.86
C TYR A 287 -46.79 67.93 -64.33
N LEU A 288 -47.93 68.05 -63.62
CA LEU A 288 -47.93 68.29 -62.16
C LEU A 288 -47.89 67.00 -61.31
N LEU A 289 -48.38 65.87 -61.84
CA LEU A 289 -48.40 64.60 -61.12
C LEU A 289 -47.03 63.90 -61.07
N VAL A 290 -46.15 64.16 -62.05
CA VAL A 290 -44.80 63.57 -62.09
C VAL A 290 -43.86 64.23 -61.06
N ILE A 291 -44.07 65.50 -60.73
CA ILE A 291 -43.25 66.21 -59.72
C ILE A 291 -43.67 65.86 -58.28
N ALA A 292 -44.95 65.53 -58.05
CA ALA A 292 -45.40 65.07 -56.73
C ALA A 292 -44.92 63.64 -56.39
N LEU A 293 -44.75 62.78 -57.40
CA LEU A 293 -44.31 61.39 -57.22
C LEU A 293 -42.81 61.26 -56.91
N THR A 294 -41.96 62.17 -57.39
CA THR A 294 -40.51 62.14 -57.10
C THR A 294 -40.17 62.67 -55.70
N ALA A 295 -40.96 63.58 -55.14
CA ALA A 295 -40.77 64.09 -53.78
C ALA A 295 -41.09 63.05 -52.68
N ILE A 296 -42.07 62.17 -52.91
CA ILE A 296 -42.51 61.15 -51.93
C ILE A 296 -41.50 59.99 -51.83
N VAL A 297 -40.84 59.62 -52.95
CA VAL A 297 -39.83 58.55 -52.97
C VAL A 297 -38.54 58.98 -52.27
N ILE A 298 -38.13 60.24 -52.40
CA ILE A 298 -36.94 60.78 -51.72
C ILE A 298 -37.17 60.87 -50.19
N PHE A 299 -38.39 61.22 -49.76
CA PHE A 299 -38.73 61.29 -48.33
C PHE A 299 -38.76 59.91 -47.65
N LEU A 300 -39.28 58.88 -48.33
CA LEU A 300 -39.29 57.50 -47.81
C LEU A 300 -37.90 56.87 -47.75
N PHE A 301 -36.99 57.23 -48.66
CA PHE A 301 -35.60 56.72 -48.63
C PHE A 301 -34.78 57.30 -47.48
N ILE A 302 -34.99 58.57 -47.12
CA ILE A 302 -34.32 59.21 -45.98
C ILE A 302 -34.87 58.69 -44.63
N TYR A 303 -36.17 58.35 -44.57
CA TYR A 303 -36.77 57.79 -43.35
C TYR A 303 -36.29 56.35 -43.06
N ARG A 304 -36.09 55.53 -44.10
CA ARG A 304 -35.61 54.14 -43.96
C ARG A 304 -34.15 54.05 -43.49
N ARG A 305 -33.31 55.04 -43.81
CA ARG A 305 -31.88 55.03 -43.45
C ARG A 305 -31.58 55.48 -42.00
N ARG A 306 -32.59 55.93 -41.25
CA ARG A 306 -32.46 56.41 -39.85
C ARG A 306 -32.97 55.43 -38.80
N LEU A 307 -33.52 54.28 -39.21
CA LEU A 307 -34.14 53.28 -38.34
C LEU A 307 -33.35 51.95 -38.23
N GLU A 308 -32.23 51.83 -38.96
CA GLU A 308 -31.29 50.68 -38.88
C GLU A 308 -29.89 51.10 -38.35
N GLY A 309 -29.82 52.21 -37.61
CA GLY A 309 -28.65 52.62 -36.82
C GLY A 309 -28.94 52.56 -35.34
#